data_AF-A0A2J6J4Y3-F1
#
_entry.id   AF-A0A2J6J4Y3-F1
#
_cell.length_a   1.000
_cell.length_b   1.000
_cell.length_c   1.000
_cell.angle_alpha   90.00
_cell.angle_beta   90.00
_cell.angle_gamma   90.00
#
_symmetry.space_group_name_H-M   'P 1'
#
loop_
_entity.id
_entity.type
_entity.pdbx_description
1 polymer ?
#
loop_
_entity_poly.entity_id
_entity_poly.type
_entity_poly.pdbx_seq_one_letter_code
_entity_poly.pdbx_strand_id
1 'polypeptide(L)'
;MRKIECIIKPFKLDDVKSVLTDLGINGMTVSEVRGFGRQKGHAELYRGAEYQVDFIPKVKIELVVAADMVASVVEAVQKEACTGRIGDGKIFVSPVEQAVRIRTGESGEDSL
;
A
#
# COMPACT_ATOMS: atom_id res chain seq x y z
N MET A 1 11.38 3.78 -14.06
CA MET A 1 10.19 3.76 -13.18
C MET A 1 10.07 2.46 -12.39
N ARG A 2 9.45 2.51 -11.22
CA ARG A 2 9.14 1.35 -10.37
C ARG A 2 7.71 1.47 -9.82
N LYS A 3 7.02 0.35 -9.73
CA LYS A 3 5.74 0.25 -9.02
C LYS A 3 6.02 -0.13 -7.57
N ILE A 4 5.38 0.58 -6.67
CA ILE A 4 5.41 0.32 -5.23
C ILE A 4 4.00 -0.13 -4.84
N GLU A 5 3.90 -1.32 -4.26
CA GLU A 5 2.66 -1.86 -3.71
C GLU A 5 2.80 -2.04 -2.20
N CYS A 6 2.00 -1.30 -1.44
CA CYS A 6 2.02 -1.29 0.02
C CYS A 6 0.73 -1.90 0.54
N ILE A 7 0.81 -3.02 1.27
CA ILE A 7 -0.31 -3.59 2.01
C ILE A 7 -0.13 -3.18 3.47
N ILE A 8 -1.05 -2.37 4.01
CA ILE A 8 -0.95 -1.78 5.35
C ILE A 8 -2.23 -1.97 6.17
N LYS A 9 -2.16 -1.63 7.46
CA LYS A 9 -3.36 -1.53 8.33
C LYS A 9 -4.26 -0.38 7.86
N PRO A 10 -5.59 -0.54 7.82
CA PRO A 10 -6.49 0.49 7.27
C PRO A 10 -6.37 1.87 7.92
N PHE A 11 -6.23 1.93 9.25
CA PHE A 11 -6.11 3.21 9.97
C PHE A 11 -4.80 3.96 9.72
N LYS A 12 -3.83 3.35 9.02
CA LYS A 12 -2.56 4.00 8.62
C LYS A 12 -2.64 4.68 7.26
N LEU A 13 -3.75 4.56 6.55
CA LEU A 13 -3.89 5.11 5.21
C LEU A 13 -3.67 6.63 5.18
N ASP A 14 -4.27 7.38 6.10
CA ASP A 14 -4.15 8.85 6.08
C ASP A 14 -2.73 9.33 6.42
N ASP A 15 -2.06 8.70 7.39
CA ASP A 15 -0.65 8.98 7.72
C ASP A 15 0.25 8.75 6.49
N VAL A 16 0.08 7.61 5.81
CA VAL A 16 0.85 7.25 4.62
C VAL A 16 0.54 8.18 3.44
N LYS A 17 -0.73 8.56 3.24
CA LYS A 17 -1.14 9.51 2.20
C LYS A 17 -0.49 10.88 2.44
N SER A 18 -0.46 11.34 3.70
CA SER A 18 0.12 12.64 4.06
C SER A 18 1.62 12.68 3.73
N VAL A 19 2.40 11.69 4.19
CA VAL A 19 3.85 11.69 3.97
C VAL A 19 4.22 11.56 2.49
N LEU A 20 3.44 10.79 1.70
CA LEU A 20 3.66 10.68 0.26
C LEU A 20 3.37 12.02 -0.44
N THR A 21 2.34 12.75 0.00
CA THR A 21 2.02 14.08 -0.51
C THR A 21 3.14 15.08 -0.20
N ASP A 22 3.70 15.04 1.02
CA ASP A 22 4.82 15.88 1.43
C ASP A 22 6.11 15.61 0.62
N LEU A 23 6.26 14.38 0.11
CA LEU A 23 7.32 13.99 -0.83
C LEU A 23 7.03 14.38 -2.29
N GLY A 24 5.93 15.08 -2.57
CA GLY A 24 5.53 15.51 -3.90
C GLY A 24 4.79 14.45 -4.72
N ILE A 25 4.39 13.34 -4.11
CA ILE A 25 3.66 12.26 -4.78
C ILE A 25 2.16 12.47 -4.60
N ASN A 26 1.55 13.03 -5.64
CA ASN A 26 0.13 13.40 -5.62
C ASN A 26 -0.80 12.33 -6.24
N GLY A 27 -0.24 11.28 -6.83
CA GLY A 27 -0.98 10.21 -7.51
C GLY A 27 -0.76 8.85 -6.87
N MET A 28 -1.85 8.20 -6.44
CA MET A 28 -1.85 6.82 -5.97
C MET A 28 -3.22 6.17 -6.18
N THR A 29 -3.24 4.85 -6.29
CA THR A 29 -4.47 4.05 -6.32
C THR A 29 -4.59 3.29 -5.01
N VAL A 30 -5.79 3.28 -4.44
CA VAL A 30 -6.08 2.58 -3.18
C VAL A 30 -7.17 1.55 -3.39
N SER A 31 -6.98 0.35 -2.85
CA SER A 31 -7.98 -0.72 -2.86
C SER A 31 -8.09 -1.39 -1.49
N GLU A 32 -9.29 -1.84 -1.16
CA GLU A 32 -9.53 -2.65 0.03
C GLU A 32 -9.22 -4.12 -0.28
N VAL A 33 -8.42 -4.74 0.57
CA VAL A 33 -8.01 -6.14 0.40
C VAL A 33 -8.12 -6.91 1.71
N ARG A 34 -7.98 -8.22 1.61
CA ARG A 34 -8.02 -9.15 2.75
C ARG A 34 -6.70 -9.89 2.82
N GLY A 35 -6.04 -9.83 3.98
CA GLY A 35 -4.76 -10.48 4.22
C GLY A 35 -4.89 -11.70 5.12
N PHE A 36 -4.12 -12.75 4.83
CA PHE A 36 -3.94 -13.93 5.68
C PHE A 36 -2.46 -14.09 6.04
N GLY A 37 -2.14 -14.57 7.24
CA GLY A 37 -0.75 -14.83 7.61
C GLY A 37 -0.53 -15.03 9.11
N ARG A 38 0.61 -14.55 9.62
CA ARG A 38 0.99 -14.69 11.04
C ARG A 38 0.03 -14.00 12.00
N GLN A 39 -0.64 -12.94 11.55
CA GLN A 39 -1.75 -12.35 12.28
C GLN A 39 -2.94 -13.31 12.11
N LYS A 40 -3.10 -14.21 13.08
CA LYS A 40 -4.30 -15.07 13.15
C LYS A 40 -5.51 -14.16 13.36
N GLY A 41 -6.58 -14.35 12.61
CA GLY A 41 -7.83 -13.66 12.93
C GLY A 41 -8.44 -14.23 14.21
N HIS A 42 -9.38 -13.48 14.76
CA HIS A 42 -10.07 -13.85 15.98
C HIS A 42 -11.26 -14.76 15.64
N ALA A 43 -11.59 -15.70 16.54
CA ALA A 43 -12.85 -16.42 16.45
C ALA A 43 -13.98 -15.44 16.82
N GLU A 44 -14.89 -15.19 15.89
CA GLU A 44 -16.10 -14.41 16.17
C GLU A 44 -17.29 -15.37 16.32
N LEU A 45 -18.05 -15.20 17.40
CA LEU A 45 -19.32 -15.88 17.60
C LEU A 45 -20.40 -15.14 16.79
N TYR A 46 -20.84 -15.74 15.69
CA TYR A 46 -21.94 -15.21 14.89
C TYR A 46 -23.15 -16.16 14.99
N ARG A 47 -24.23 -15.69 15.61
CA ARG A 47 -25.48 -16.46 15.85
C ARG A 47 -25.26 -17.86 16.46
N GLY A 48 -24.31 -17.98 17.40
CA GLY A 48 -24.05 -19.23 18.12
C GLY A 48 -23.18 -20.26 17.38
N ALA A 49 -22.65 -19.91 16.19
CA ALA A 49 -21.60 -20.66 15.52
C ALA A 49 -20.27 -19.89 15.62
N GLU A 50 -19.19 -20.60 15.97
CA GLU A 50 -17.84 -20.06 15.89
C GLU A 50 -17.42 -19.96 14.42
N TYR A 51 -17.18 -18.73 13.95
CA TYR A 51 -16.56 -18.51 12.65
C TYR A 51 -15.10 -18.11 12.89
N GLN A 52 -14.18 -18.91 12.36
CA GLN A 52 -12.77 -18.52 12.30
C GLN A 52 -12.62 -17.48 11.20
N VAL A 53 -12.38 -16.22 11.58
CA VAL A 53 -12.10 -15.16 10.60
C VAL A 53 -10.68 -15.36 10.11
N ASP A 54 -10.48 -16.07 9.00
CA ASP A 54 -9.13 -16.30 8.48
C ASP A 54 -8.51 -15.01 7.91
N PHE A 55 -9.33 -14.17 7.28
CA PHE A 55 -8.85 -12.99 6.57
C PHE A 55 -9.09 -11.68 7.33
N ILE A 56 -8.04 -10.87 7.44
CA ILE A 56 -8.07 -9.58 8.13
C ILE A 56 -8.10 -8.45 7.09
N PRO A 57 -8.98 -7.44 7.22
CA PRO A 57 -9.00 -6.27 6.34
C PRO A 57 -7.66 -5.53 6.33
N LYS A 58 -7.22 -5.16 5.13
CA LYS A 58 -6.02 -4.36 4.85
C LYS A 58 -6.35 -3.35 3.76
N VAL A 59 -5.50 -2.33 3.66
CA VAL A 59 -5.52 -1.39 2.53
C VAL A 59 -4.31 -1.66 1.68
N LYS A 60 -4.50 -1.69 0.36
CA LYS A 60 -3.45 -1.80 -0.64
C LYS A 60 -3.30 -0.47 -1.37
N ILE A 61 -2.13 0.14 -1.27
CA ILE A 61 -1.75 1.38 -1.95
C ILE A 61 -0.81 1.01 -3.08
N GLU A 62 -1.09 1.49 -4.29
CA GLU A 62 -0.29 1.27 -5.48
C GLU A 62 0.08 2.62 -6.10
N LEU A 63 1.37 2.81 -6.34
CA LEU A 63 1.89 4.01 -7.01
C LEU A 63 3.09 3.65 -7.90
N VAL A 64 3.35 4.48 -8.90
CA VAL A 64 4.52 4.36 -9.79
C VAL A 64 5.35 5.62 -9.63
N VAL A 65 6.66 5.43 -9.43
CA VAL A 65 7.61 6.52 -9.20
C VAL A 65 8.84 6.37 -10.09
N ALA A 66 9.59 7.46 -10.24
CA ALA A 66 10.94 7.44 -10.80
C ALA A 66 11.85 6.52 -9.96
N ALA A 67 12.86 5.93 -10.60
CA ALA A 67 13.66 4.88 -9.95
C ALA A 67 14.51 5.38 -8.76
N ASP A 68 14.91 6.64 -8.80
CA ASP A 68 15.66 7.36 -7.75
C ASP A 68 14.81 7.66 -6.50
N MET A 69 13.50 7.85 -6.67
CA MET A 69 12.56 8.13 -5.57
C MET A 69 12.22 6.90 -4.71
N VAL A 70 12.52 5.69 -5.18
CA VAL A 70 12.07 4.44 -4.54
C VAL A 70 12.54 4.34 -3.09
N ALA A 71 13.80 4.67 -2.81
CA ALA A 71 14.35 4.57 -1.46
C ALA A 71 13.58 5.47 -0.48
N SER A 72 13.42 6.75 -0.85
CA SER A 72 12.70 7.75 -0.05
C SER A 72 11.25 7.36 0.20
N VAL A 73 10.58 6.81 -0.82
CA VAL A 73 9.18 6.38 -0.70
C VAL A 73 9.03 5.16 0.21
N VAL A 74 9.89 4.15 0.01
CA VAL A 74 9.85 2.94 0.84
C VAL A 74 10.12 3.27 2.30
N GLU A 75 11.11 4.14 2.58
CA GLU A 75 11.43 4.58 3.93
C GLU A 75 10.26 5.34 4.58
N ALA A 76 9.67 6.31 3.87
CA ALA A 76 8.55 7.08 4.37
C ALA A 76 7.32 6.22 4.67
N VAL A 77 6.94 5.35 3.73
CA VAL A 77 5.79 4.44 3.94
C VAL A 77 6.07 3.46 5.07
N GLN A 78 7.28 2.90 5.15
CA GLN A 78 7.66 1.97 6.20
C GLN A 78 7.57 2.64 7.58
N LYS A 79 8.07 3.86 7.71
CA LYS A 79 8.02 4.63 8.96
C LYS A 79 6.58 4.91 9.39
N GLU A 80 5.76 5.45 8.50
CA GLU A 80 4.39 5.86 8.85
C GLU A 80 3.44 4.66 9.06
N ALA A 81 3.60 3.59 8.29
CA ALA A 81 2.77 2.39 8.43
C ALA A 81 3.19 1.49 9.62
N CYS A 82 4.38 1.67 10.18
CA CYS A 82 4.88 0.86 11.29
C CYS A 82 4.16 1.19 12.61
N THR A 83 3.68 0.14 13.27
CA THR A 83 3.14 0.20 14.65
C THR A 83 3.96 -0.65 15.62
N GLY A 84 4.94 -1.41 15.10
CA GLY A 84 5.73 -2.37 15.87
C GLY A 84 4.97 -3.64 16.23
N ARG A 85 3.72 -3.81 15.76
CA ARG A 85 2.87 -4.96 16.06
C ARG A 85 2.74 -5.87 14.85
N ILE A 86 2.51 -7.16 15.10
CA ILE A 86 2.24 -8.15 14.05
C ILE A 86 1.10 -7.64 13.13
N GLY A 87 1.32 -7.79 11.82
CA GLY A 87 0.33 -7.44 10.81
C GLY A 87 0.40 -6.02 10.27
N ASP A 88 1.49 -5.28 10.49
CA ASP A 88 1.73 -3.96 9.85
C ASP A 88 1.72 -4.05 8.32
N GLY A 89 2.16 -5.19 7.77
CA GLY A 89 1.98 -5.53 6.36
C GLY A 89 3.29 -5.67 5.62
N LYS A 90 3.31 -5.35 4.31
CA LYS A 90 4.48 -5.51 3.42
C LYS A 90 4.50 -4.43 2.35
N ILE A 91 5.71 -4.11 1.87
CA ILE A 91 5.95 -3.25 0.72
C ILE A 91 6.65 -4.10 -0.35
N PHE A 92 6.16 -4.05 -1.57
CA PHE A 92 6.74 -4.71 -2.73
C PHE A 92 7.15 -3.66 -3.76
N VAL A 93 8.27 -3.92 -4.44
CA VAL A 93 8.77 -3.06 -5.52
C VAL A 93 8.94 -3.92 -6.76
N SER A 94 8.34 -3.50 -7.87
CA SER A 94 8.45 -4.18 -9.16
C SER A 94 8.87 -3.20 -10.27
N PRO A 95 9.58 -3.68 -11.32
CA PRO A 95 9.89 -2.85 -12.48
C PRO A 95 8.62 -2.42 -13.20
N VAL A 96 8.62 -1.19 -13.72
CA VAL A 96 7.62 -0.70 -14.68
C VAL A 96 8.38 -0.27 -15.92
N GLU A 97 8.17 -1.00 -17.02
CA GLU A 97 8.83 -0.75 -18.29
C GLU A 97 8.27 0.51 -18.96
N GLN A 98 6.96 0.74 -18.86
CA GLN A 98 6.29 1.86 -19.49
C GLN A 98 5.09 2.34 -18.65
N ALA A 99 4.86 3.65 -18.69
CA ALA A 99 3.68 4.31 -18.17
C ALA A 99 3.22 5.32 -19.23
N VAL A 100 1.90 5.54 -19.32
CA VAL A 100 1.27 6.46 -20.27
C VAL A 100 0.16 7.23 -19.58
N ARG A 101 0.21 8.56 -19.65
CA ARG A 101 -0.86 9.42 -19.12
C ARG A 101 -1.98 9.50 -20.15
N ILE A 102 -3.12 8.86 -19.87
CA ILE A 102 -4.25 8.76 -20.81
C ILE A 102 -4.69 10.12 -21.36
N ARG A 103 -4.70 11.17 -20.52
CA ARG A 103 -5.17 12.51 -20.90
C ARG A 103 -4.28 13.22 -21.92
N THR A 104 -2.96 13.04 -21.85
CA THR A 104 -1.97 13.83 -22.63
C THR A 104 -1.19 12.98 -23.63
N GLY A 105 -1.14 11.65 -23.44
CA GLY A 105 -0.29 10.75 -24.21
C GLY A 105 1.19 10.77 -23.78
N GLU A 106 1.56 11.57 -22.78
CA GLU A 106 2.91 11.57 -22.20
C GLU A 106 3.28 10.16 -21.74
N SER A 107 4.54 9.80 -21.88
CA SER A 107 5.03 8.44 -21.62
C SER A 107 6.29 8.45 -20.78
N GLY A 108 6.58 7.32 -20.14
CA GLY A 108 7.75 7.21 -19.27
C GLY A 108 7.57 8.06 -18.00
N GLU A 109 8.65 8.67 -17.54
CA GLU A 109 8.64 9.46 -16.30
C GLU A 109 7.81 10.75 -16.41
N ASP A 110 7.70 11.33 -17.61
CA ASP A 110 6.84 12.51 -17.87
C ASP A 110 5.35 12.22 -17.66
N SER A 111 4.96 10.93 -17.68
CA SER A 111 3.58 10.51 -17.50
C SER A 111 3.13 10.44 -16.03
N LEU A 112 4.07 10.49 -15.09
CA LEU A 112 3.83 10.29 -13.66
C LEU A 112 3.21 11.53 -12.99
#